data_AF-A0A6A5C5D6-F1
#
_entry.id   AF-A0A6A5C5D6-F1
#
_cell.length_a   1.000
_cell.length_b   1.000
_cell.length_c   1.000
_cell.angle_alpha   90.00
_cell.angle_beta   90.00
_cell.angle_gamma   90.00
#
_symmetry.space_group_name_H-M   'P 1'
#
loop_
_entity.id
_entity.type
_entity.pdbx_description
1 polymer ?
#
loop_
_entity_poly.entity_id
_entity_poly.type
_entity_poly.pdbx_seq_one_letter_code
_entity_poly.pdbx_strand_id
1 'polypeptide(L)'
;MEHPTTQTGTDAPTSTMNGSTNVSTLQNRMTKAVDIFALGCIIFFVLTGKHPFGRRSEREWNILNNKPVALIEEANNQSRHNQKKRKKHFYRIDASVLKLICEELIVPDPTKRISAAQLLKQCLFWDYGLKLNFLSDVSDQLGKEPENIVYKLLQENAEKIFNGNPTWDTQIDDAVYQQIKSVRKYDYTRVWDVLRCIRNLKSHYREYMLQETKLMRCGCEKLPDAIFVYFDLEFPNLFPVVYELVKEHWSDIPQFKKYF
;
A
#
# COMPACT_ATOMS: atom_id res chain seq x y z
N MET A 1 35.98 -71.74 -59.15
CA MET A 1 34.75 -70.94 -59.01
C MET A 1 34.27 -71.10 -57.57
N GLU A 2 34.02 -69.96 -56.91
CA GLU A 2 33.33 -69.75 -55.62
C GLU A 2 34.01 -70.31 -54.35
N HIS A 3 34.71 -69.50 -53.56
CA HIS A 3 34.29 -68.50 -52.54
C HIS A 3 34.03 -69.07 -51.13
N PRO A 4 34.85 -68.72 -50.13
CA PRO A 4 34.50 -68.70 -48.71
C PRO A 4 34.31 -67.26 -48.20
N THR A 5 33.30 -67.03 -47.37
CA THR A 5 33.00 -65.74 -46.74
C THR A 5 33.59 -65.68 -45.34
N THR A 6 34.59 -64.81 -45.14
CA THR A 6 35.15 -64.46 -43.82
C THR A 6 34.65 -63.07 -43.43
N GLN A 7 34.02 -62.95 -42.27
CA GLN A 7 33.60 -61.67 -41.70
C GLN A 7 34.81 -60.93 -41.10
N THR A 8 35.01 -59.70 -41.56
CA THR A 8 35.92 -58.69 -41.00
C THR A 8 35.11 -57.68 -40.19
N GLY A 9 35.49 -57.46 -38.92
CA GLY A 9 34.95 -56.39 -38.09
C GLY A 9 36.09 -55.79 -37.27
N THR A 10 36.60 -54.64 -37.73
CA THR A 10 37.71 -53.87 -37.18
C THR A 10 37.25 -52.87 -36.11
N ASP A 11 38.14 -52.66 -35.14
CA ASP A 11 38.07 -51.77 -33.98
C ASP A 11 37.66 -50.32 -34.27
N ALA A 12 36.88 -49.74 -33.35
CA ALA A 12 36.67 -48.29 -33.24
C ALA A 12 36.83 -47.85 -31.76
N PRO A 13 37.46 -46.70 -31.49
CA PRO A 13 37.92 -46.35 -30.15
C PRO A 13 36.82 -45.75 -29.27
N THR A 14 36.92 -46.09 -28.00
CA THR A 14 36.11 -45.61 -26.87
C THR A 14 36.24 -44.09 -26.69
N SER A 15 35.14 -43.37 -26.81
CA SER A 15 35.02 -42.01 -26.26
C SER A 15 33.79 -41.93 -25.35
N THR A 16 34.08 -41.91 -24.06
CA THR A 16 33.12 -41.74 -22.98
C THR A 16 32.63 -40.29 -22.99
N MET A 17 31.43 -40.03 -23.55
CA MET A 17 30.72 -38.78 -23.29
C MET A 17 29.83 -38.95 -22.06
N ASN A 18 30.28 -38.38 -20.95
CA ASN A 18 29.46 -38.08 -19.78
C ASN A 18 28.33 -37.13 -20.18
N GLY A 19 27.18 -37.69 -20.52
CA GLY A 19 25.91 -36.97 -20.62
C GLY A 19 25.40 -36.61 -19.22
N SER A 20 26.03 -35.62 -18.58
CA SER A 20 25.39 -34.86 -17.50
C SER A 20 24.31 -33.97 -18.13
N THR A 21 23.17 -34.58 -18.47
CA THR A 21 21.98 -33.85 -18.88
C THR A 21 21.43 -33.11 -17.68
N ASN A 22 21.79 -31.83 -17.61
CA ASN A 22 21.24 -30.75 -16.80
C ASN A 22 19.96 -31.10 -16.02
N VAL A 23 20.14 -31.59 -14.80
CA VAL A 23 19.13 -31.54 -13.72
C VAL A 23 18.96 -30.10 -13.20
N SER A 24 19.76 -29.14 -13.71
CA SER A 24 19.72 -27.71 -13.36
C SER A 24 18.57 -26.94 -14.03
N THR A 25 17.96 -27.43 -15.12
CA THR A 25 16.85 -26.74 -15.79
C THR A 25 15.47 -27.04 -15.20
N LEU A 26 15.34 -28.10 -14.38
CA LEU A 26 14.11 -28.44 -13.66
C LEU A 26 13.97 -27.72 -12.30
N GLN A 27 14.98 -26.92 -11.95
CA GLN A 27 15.02 -26.10 -10.73
C GLN A 27 14.43 -24.70 -10.92
N ASN A 28 13.64 -24.48 -11.98
CA ASN A 28 12.69 -23.38 -12.08
C ASN A 28 11.48 -23.63 -11.15
N ARG A 29 11.80 -24.01 -9.91
CA ARG A 29 10.87 -24.40 -8.84
C ARG A 29 9.87 -23.27 -8.67
N MET A 30 8.60 -23.62 -8.56
CA MET A 30 7.60 -22.80 -7.91
C MET A 30 8.19 -22.25 -6.61
N THR A 31 8.62 -20.98 -6.63
CA THR A 31 9.18 -20.31 -5.47
C THR A 31 8.04 -19.63 -4.73
N LYS A 32 8.22 -19.39 -3.42
CA LYS A 32 7.29 -18.58 -2.62
C LYS A 32 7.02 -17.21 -3.27
N ALA A 33 7.98 -16.68 -4.04
CA ALA A 33 7.83 -15.43 -4.77
C ALA A 33 6.80 -15.49 -5.92
N VAL A 34 6.54 -16.67 -6.50
CA VAL A 34 5.44 -16.87 -7.45
C VAL A 34 4.09 -16.69 -6.76
N ASP A 35 3.94 -17.22 -5.55
CA ASP A 35 2.72 -17.06 -4.74
C ASP A 35 2.49 -15.59 -4.36
N ILE A 36 3.56 -14.84 -4.06
CA ILE A 36 3.48 -13.39 -3.77
C ILE A 36 2.96 -12.60 -4.98
N PHE A 37 3.43 -12.93 -6.18
CA PHE A 37 2.93 -12.31 -7.42
C PHE A 37 1.45 -12.63 -7.63
N ALA A 38 1.06 -13.91 -7.49
CA ALA A 38 -0.34 -14.32 -7.61
C ALA A 38 -1.22 -13.62 -6.57
N LEU A 39 -0.75 -13.53 -5.33
CA LEU A 39 -1.42 -12.82 -4.24
C LEU A 39 -1.59 -11.33 -4.55
N GLY A 40 -0.59 -10.66 -5.11
CA GLY A 40 -0.72 -9.26 -5.56
C GLY A 40 -1.83 -9.07 -6.58
N CYS A 41 -1.93 -9.98 -7.55
CA CYS A 41 -3.04 -9.98 -8.52
C CYS A 41 -4.40 -10.23 -7.85
N ILE A 42 -4.47 -11.13 -6.86
CA ILE A 42 -5.71 -11.43 -6.12
C ILE A 42 -6.13 -10.24 -5.25
N ILE A 43 -5.21 -9.64 -4.50
CA ILE A 43 -5.49 -8.45 -3.67
C ILE A 43 -6.05 -7.33 -4.55
N PHE A 44 -5.39 -7.03 -5.67
CA PHE A 44 -5.88 -6.02 -6.61
C PHE A 44 -7.28 -6.37 -7.14
N PHE A 45 -7.54 -7.64 -7.47
CA PHE A 45 -8.85 -8.09 -7.93
C PHE A 45 -9.94 -7.97 -6.87
N VAL A 46 -9.66 -8.33 -5.61
CA VAL A 46 -10.61 -8.16 -4.50
C VAL A 46 -10.97 -6.68 -4.32
N LEU A 47 -9.98 -5.80 -4.46
CA LEU A 47 -10.16 -4.36 -4.26
C LEU A 47 -10.84 -3.64 -5.44
N THR A 48 -10.64 -4.10 -6.68
CA THR A 48 -11.08 -3.39 -7.90
C THR A 48 -12.11 -4.14 -8.75
N GLY A 49 -12.23 -5.46 -8.58
CA GLY A 49 -12.92 -6.35 -9.52
C GLY A 49 -12.19 -6.58 -10.84
N LYS A 50 -10.96 -6.07 -11.00
CA LYS A 50 -10.14 -6.17 -12.22
C LYS A 50 -8.85 -6.93 -11.95
N HIS A 51 -8.26 -7.55 -12.97
CA HIS A 51 -6.91 -8.08 -12.86
C HIS A 51 -5.88 -6.98 -13.20
N PRO A 52 -4.74 -6.84 -12.50
CA PRO A 52 -3.79 -5.73 -12.75
C PRO A 52 -3.35 -5.64 -14.21
N PHE A 53 -3.15 -6.79 -14.84
CA PHE A 53 -2.69 -6.95 -16.22
C PHE A 53 -3.83 -7.03 -17.26
N GLY A 54 -5.03 -6.54 -16.93
CA GLY A 54 -6.14 -6.42 -17.89
C GLY A 54 -6.97 -7.70 -18.09
N ARG A 55 -7.68 -7.76 -19.22
CA ARG A 55 -8.64 -8.83 -19.56
C ARG A 55 -7.92 -10.16 -19.80
N ARG A 56 -8.69 -11.26 -19.75
CA ARG A 56 -8.14 -12.62 -19.92
C ARG A 56 -7.34 -12.80 -21.22
N SER A 57 -7.77 -12.19 -22.32
CA SER A 57 -7.14 -12.32 -23.65
C SER A 57 -5.77 -11.64 -23.78
N GLU A 58 -5.50 -10.61 -22.98
CA GLU A 58 -4.27 -9.78 -23.05
C GLU A 58 -3.33 -10.00 -21.85
N ARG A 59 -3.83 -10.67 -20.81
CA ARG A 59 -3.17 -10.80 -19.51
C ARG A 59 -1.77 -11.37 -19.58
N GLU A 60 -1.59 -12.50 -20.26
CA GLU A 60 -0.29 -13.17 -20.34
C GLU A 60 0.73 -12.29 -21.05
N TRP A 61 0.34 -11.66 -22.15
CA TRP A 61 1.19 -10.72 -22.87
C TRP A 61 1.56 -9.53 -21.98
N ASN A 62 0.60 -8.97 -21.26
CA ASN A 62 0.83 -7.87 -20.33
C ASN A 62 1.75 -8.28 -19.16
N ILE A 63 1.62 -9.48 -18.61
CA ILE A 63 2.52 -10.00 -17.56
C ILE A 63 3.96 -10.12 -18.11
N LEU A 64 4.12 -10.76 -19.27
CA LEU A 64 5.43 -10.96 -19.91
C LEU A 64 6.12 -9.63 -20.24
N ASN A 65 5.35 -8.59 -20.57
CA ASN A 65 5.87 -7.26 -20.91
C ASN A 65 5.89 -6.28 -19.73
N ASN A 66 5.59 -6.73 -18.50
CA ASN A 66 5.46 -5.88 -17.31
C ASN A 66 4.53 -4.66 -17.51
N LYS A 67 3.33 -4.90 -18.04
CA LYS A 67 2.31 -3.88 -18.35
C LYS A 67 1.05 -4.07 -17.49
N PRO A 68 1.05 -3.65 -16.21
CA PRO A 68 -0.12 -3.74 -15.35
C PRO A 68 -1.14 -2.62 -15.67
N VAL A 69 -1.74 -2.67 -16.86
CA VAL A 69 -2.60 -1.60 -17.43
C VAL A 69 -3.74 -1.15 -16.50
N ALA A 70 -4.44 -2.09 -15.85
CA ALA A 70 -5.56 -1.75 -14.99
C ALA A 70 -5.11 -1.11 -13.66
N LEU A 71 -3.92 -1.47 -13.18
CA LEU A 71 -3.32 -0.84 -12.01
C LEU A 71 -2.94 0.62 -12.31
N ILE A 72 -2.31 0.85 -13.46
CA ILE A 72 -1.95 2.20 -13.94
C ILE A 72 -3.20 3.06 -14.10
N GLU A 73 -4.27 2.51 -14.69
CA GLU A 73 -5.57 3.19 -14.76
C GLU A 73 -6.09 3.61 -13.39
N GLU A 74 -6.07 2.69 -12.42
CA GLU A 74 -6.59 2.97 -11.08
C GLU A 74 -5.74 4.03 -10.35
N ALA A 75 -4.41 3.93 -10.42
CA ALA A 75 -3.50 4.94 -9.87
C ALA A 75 -3.76 6.33 -10.48
N ASN A 76 -3.96 6.42 -11.80
CA ASN A 76 -4.29 7.67 -12.48
C ASN A 76 -5.67 8.22 -12.10
N ASN A 77 -6.65 7.34 -11.89
CA ASN A 77 -7.99 7.71 -11.46
C ASN A 77 -8.01 8.28 -10.04
N GLN A 78 -7.10 7.85 -9.16
CA GLN A 78 -6.95 8.43 -7.82
C GLN A 78 -6.44 9.88 -7.87
N SER A 79 -5.55 10.19 -8.81
CA SER A 79 -5.01 11.54 -9.00
C SER A 79 -6.05 12.53 -9.56
N ARG A 80 -7.08 12.05 -10.27
CA ARG A 80 -8.14 12.88 -10.85
C ARG A 80 -9.18 13.27 -9.80
N HIS A 81 -8.96 14.46 -9.22
CA HIS A 81 -9.71 15.17 -8.18
C HIS A 81 -11.19 15.50 -8.48
N ASN A 82 -12.01 14.56 -8.94
CA ASN A 82 -13.45 14.78 -9.15
C ASN A 82 -14.30 13.98 -8.16
N GLN A 83 -14.28 14.42 -6.89
CA GLN A 83 -15.09 13.89 -5.78
C GLN A 83 -16.61 13.93 -6.06
N LYS A 84 -17.11 14.88 -6.87
CA LYS A 84 -18.56 15.11 -7.05
C LYS A 84 -19.36 13.94 -7.68
N LYS A 85 -18.72 12.98 -8.36
CA LYS A 85 -19.40 11.85 -9.01
C LYS A 85 -19.23 10.49 -8.31
N ARG A 86 -18.37 10.35 -7.29
CA ARG A 86 -18.10 9.05 -6.66
C ARG A 86 -19.02 8.72 -5.48
N LYS A 87 -20.31 9.09 -5.55
CA LYS A 87 -21.31 8.79 -4.50
C LYS A 87 -21.63 7.29 -4.31
N LYS A 88 -20.94 6.36 -4.99
CA LYS A 88 -21.29 4.91 -4.98
C LYS A 88 -20.14 3.94 -4.78
N HIS A 89 -18.88 4.37 -4.71
CA HIS A 89 -17.78 3.45 -4.37
C HIS A 89 -17.43 3.61 -2.90
N PHE A 90 -18.09 2.81 -2.07
CA PHE A 90 -17.83 2.67 -0.63
C PHE A 90 -16.38 2.18 -0.36
N TYR A 91 -15.75 1.54 -1.35
CA TYR A 91 -14.38 1.07 -1.27
C TYR A 91 -13.47 1.95 -2.13
N ARG A 92 -12.68 2.80 -1.47
CA ARG A 92 -11.52 3.46 -2.07
C ARG A 92 -10.29 2.63 -1.71
N ILE A 93 -9.40 2.47 -2.67
CA ILE A 93 -8.15 1.76 -2.43
C ILE A 93 -7.15 2.77 -1.89
N ASP A 94 -6.55 2.46 -0.76
CA ASP A 94 -5.44 3.22 -0.20
C ASP A 94 -4.28 3.27 -1.22
N ALA A 95 -3.76 4.48 -1.49
CA ALA A 95 -2.68 4.66 -2.47
C ALA A 95 -1.40 3.90 -2.09
N SER A 96 -1.13 3.74 -0.79
CA SER A 96 0.01 2.93 -0.30
C SER A 96 -0.16 1.44 -0.61
N VAL A 97 -1.41 0.95 -0.63
CA VAL A 97 -1.72 -0.44 -1.02
C VAL A 97 -1.50 -0.64 -2.52
N LEU A 98 -1.90 0.33 -3.37
CA LEU A 98 -1.61 0.24 -4.81
C LEU A 98 -0.11 0.26 -5.07
N LYS A 99 0.63 1.13 -4.38
CA LYS A 99 2.09 1.20 -4.45
C LYS A 99 2.73 -0.12 -4.04
N LEU A 100 2.34 -0.68 -2.90
CA LEU A 100 2.78 -1.99 -2.41
C LEU A 100 2.58 -3.08 -3.47
N ILE A 101 1.37 -3.18 -4.04
CA ILE A 101 1.07 -4.19 -5.07
C ILE A 101 2.02 -4.03 -6.25
N CYS A 102 2.17 -2.81 -6.76
CA CYS A 102 2.97 -2.50 -7.94
C CYS A 102 4.48 -2.74 -7.74
N GLU A 103 5.01 -2.25 -6.63
CA GLU A 103 6.45 -2.12 -6.38
C GLU A 103 7.04 -3.30 -5.61
N GLU A 104 6.21 -4.12 -4.96
CA GLU A 104 6.72 -5.20 -4.09
C GLU A 104 6.07 -6.57 -4.34
N LEU A 105 4.85 -6.66 -4.88
CA LEU A 105 4.18 -7.96 -5.07
C LEU A 105 4.25 -8.44 -6.53
N ILE A 106 3.85 -7.59 -7.48
CA ILE A 106 3.73 -7.99 -8.90
C ILE A 106 4.96 -7.64 -9.74
N VAL A 107 6.09 -7.30 -9.09
CA VAL A 107 7.35 -6.97 -9.79
C VAL A 107 7.82 -8.17 -10.63
N PRO A 108 8.34 -7.95 -11.85
CA PRO A 108 8.80 -9.05 -12.72
C PRO A 108 9.89 -9.91 -12.08
N ASP A 109 10.86 -9.27 -11.43
CA ASP A 109 11.96 -9.92 -10.74
C ASP A 109 11.49 -10.59 -9.43
N PRO A 110 11.48 -11.93 -9.33
CA PRO A 110 11.02 -12.62 -8.13
C PRO A 110 11.87 -12.35 -6.89
N THR A 111 13.14 -11.95 -7.06
CA THR A 111 14.07 -11.69 -5.95
C THR A 111 13.80 -10.36 -5.25
N LYS A 112 13.13 -9.44 -5.94
CA LYS A 112 12.72 -8.13 -5.42
C LYS A 112 11.36 -8.16 -4.73
N ARG A 113 10.64 -9.28 -4.81
CA ARG A 113 9.31 -9.40 -4.19
C ARG A 113 9.44 -9.54 -2.68
N ILE A 114 8.57 -8.83 -1.96
CA ILE A 114 8.45 -8.93 -0.51
C ILE A 114 8.09 -10.36 -0.09
N SER A 115 8.60 -10.83 1.05
CA SER A 115 8.18 -12.12 1.60
C SER A 115 6.77 -12.05 2.23
N ALA A 116 6.09 -13.20 2.37
CA ALA A 116 4.79 -13.24 3.03
C ALA A 116 4.83 -12.70 4.48
N ALA A 117 5.91 -12.98 5.21
CA ALA A 117 6.09 -12.49 6.58
C ALA A 117 6.24 -10.96 6.64
N GLN A 118 6.96 -10.36 5.69
CA GLN A 118 7.09 -8.91 5.58
C GLN A 118 5.78 -8.26 5.07
N LEU A 119 5.04 -8.94 4.18
CA LEU A 119 3.76 -8.48 3.67
C LEU A 119 2.72 -8.33 4.79
N LEU A 120 2.67 -9.29 5.73
CA LEU A 120 1.76 -9.24 6.88
C LEU A 120 2.01 -8.03 7.80
N LYS A 121 3.18 -7.39 7.72
CA LYS A 121 3.47 -6.18 8.48
C LYS A 121 3.01 -4.89 7.79
N GLN A 122 2.72 -4.94 6.49
CA GLN A 122 2.30 -3.74 5.74
C GLN A 122 0.94 -3.23 6.22
N CYS A 123 0.72 -1.92 6.07
CA CYS A 123 -0.51 -1.23 6.52
C CYS A 123 -1.82 -1.79 5.94
N LEU A 124 -1.75 -2.57 4.86
CA LEU A 124 -2.88 -3.31 4.29
C LEU A 124 -3.59 -4.18 5.34
N PHE A 125 -2.83 -4.77 6.28
CA PHE A 125 -3.36 -5.71 7.27
C PHE A 125 -3.60 -5.06 8.64
N TRP A 126 -3.39 -3.76 8.77
CA TRP A 126 -3.62 -3.07 10.03
C TRP A 126 -5.11 -2.81 10.25
N ASP A 127 -5.57 -3.05 11.47
CA ASP A 127 -6.87 -2.58 11.91
C ASP A 127 -6.90 -1.04 12.06
N TYR A 128 -8.10 -0.48 12.18
CA TYR A 128 -8.28 0.97 12.32
C TYR A 128 -7.62 1.54 13.58
N GLY A 129 -7.56 0.76 14.67
CA GLY A 129 -6.91 1.16 15.91
C GLY A 129 -5.40 1.32 15.74
N LEU A 130 -4.76 0.38 15.03
CA LEU A 130 -3.32 0.43 14.73
C LEU A 130 -2.99 1.58 13.79
N LYS A 131 -3.82 1.82 12.77
CA LYS A 131 -3.68 3.01 11.89
C LYS A 131 -3.84 4.32 12.66
N LEU A 132 -4.80 4.39 13.60
CA LEU A 132 -4.99 5.55 14.48
C LEU A 132 -3.79 5.78 15.42
N ASN A 133 -3.26 4.70 16.00
CA ASN A 133 -2.07 4.72 16.85
C ASN A 133 -0.87 5.23 16.07
N PHE A 134 -0.68 4.74 14.84
CA PHE A 134 0.37 5.19 13.95
C PHE A 134 0.34 6.69 13.71
N LEU A 135 -0.82 7.25 13.29
CA LEU A 135 -0.94 8.70 13.08
C LEU A 135 -0.69 9.52 14.36
N SER A 136 -1.07 8.98 15.52
CA SER A 136 -0.80 9.61 16.81
C SER A 136 0.69 9.65 17.14
N ASP A 137 1.38 8.52 16.97
CA ASP A 137 2.82 8.41 17.21
C ASP A 137 3.61 9.31 16.26
N VAL A 138 3.18 9.44 15.00
CA VAL A 138 3.75 10.41 14.05
C VAL A 138 3.55 11.85 14.53
N SER A 139 2.35 12.19 15.01
CA SER A 139 2.09 13.53 15.55
C SER A 139 3.02 13.88 16.72
N ASP A 140 3.29 12.91 17.59
CA ASP A 140 4.18 13.07 18.73
C ASP A 140 5.64 13.17 18.30
N GLN A 141 6.09 12.33 17.36
CA GLN A 141 7.46 12.34 16.83
C GLN A 141 7.80 13.64 16.08
N LEU A 142 6.86 14.22 15.33
CA LEU A 142 7.09 15.46 14.59
C LEU A 142 7.38 16.66 15.52
N GLY A 143 6.84 16.66 16.74
CA GLY A 143 6.98 17.79 17.67
C GLY A 143 6.60 19.14 17.03
N LYS A 144 7.16 20.24 17.55
CA LYS A 144 7.10 21.58 16.91
C LYS A 144 8.39 21.85 16.12
N GLU A 145 8.85 20.88 15.33
CA GLU A 145 10.18 20.96 14.71
C GLU A 145 10.10 21.14 13.19
N PRO A 146 10.07 22.39 12.69
CA PRO A 146 9.98 22.66 11.26
C PRO A 146 11.21 22.19 10.47
N GLU A 147 12.32 21.87 11.14
CA GLU A 147 13.53 21.34 10.49
C GLU A 147 13.45 19.84 10.16
N ASN A 148 12.46 19.14 10.71
CA ASN A 148 12.27 17.72 10.45
C ASN A 148 11.89 17.48 8.98
N ILE A 149 12.63 16.60 8.29
CA ILE A 149 12.39 16.32 6.85
C ILE A 149 10.98 15.80 6.59
N VAL A 150 10.43 14.93 7.45
CA VAL A 150 9.07 14.41 7.31
C VAL A 150 8.05 15.54 7.49
N TYR A 151 8.31 16.48 8.40
CA TYR A 151 7.46 17.67 8.55
C TYR A 151 7.40 18.48 7.24
N LYS A 152 8.56 18.76 6.64
CA LYS A 152 8.68 19.51 5.38
C LYS A 152 7.94 18.80 4.24
N LEU A 153 8.23 17.50 4.05
CA LEU A 153 7.62 16.68 3.00
C LEU A 153 6.10 16.53 3.18
N LEU A 154 5.60 16.43 4.42
CA LEU A 154 4.17 16.45 4.70
C LEU A 154 3.55 17.78 4.27
N GLN A 155 4.18 18.90 4.60
CA GLN A 155 3.68 20.23 4.22
C GLN A 155 3.73 20.46 2.70
N GLU A 156 4.75 19.95 2.00
CA GLU A 156 4.81 19.97 0.53
C GLU A 156 3.68 19.17 -0.11
N ASN A 157 3.18 18.12 0.56
CA ASN A 157 2.03 17.34 0.12
C ASN A 157 0.67 17.89 0.60
N ALA A 158 0.63 19.07 1.24
CA ALA A 158 -0.60 19.62 1.82
C ALA A 158 -1.74 19.76 0.81
N GLU A 159 -1.45 20.23 -0.41
CA GLU A 159 -2.47 20.36 -1.47
C GLU A 159 -3.15 19.02 -1.76
N LYS A 160 -2.36 17.94 -1.88
CA LYS A 160 -2.88 16.59 -2.12
C LYS A 160 -3.66 16.06 -0.91
N ILE A 161 -3.16 16.30 0.31
CA ILE A 161 -3.77 15.84 1.56
C ILE A 161 -5.10 16.55 1.82
N PHE A 162 -5.17 17.86 1.58
CA PHE A 162 -6.36 18.70 1.79
C PHE A 162 -7.28 18.74 0.58
N ASN A 163 -7.11 17.82 -0.36
CA ASN A 163 -7.92 17.70 -1.55
C ASN A 163 -8.04 19.02 -2.37
N GLY A 164 -6.96 19.79 -2.46
CA GLY A 164 -6.91 21.10 -3.12
C GLY A 164 -7.50 22.27 -2.32
N ASN A 165 -8.02 22.03 -1.10
CA ASN A 165 -8.52 23.09 -0.24
C ASN A 165 -7.34 23.80 0.46
N PRO A 166 -7.40 25.14 0.64
CA PRO A 166 -6.34 25.91 1.29
C PRO A 166 -6.25 25.62 2.80
N THR A 167 -7.35 25.22 3.43
CA THR A 167 -7.41 24.87 4.85
C THR A 167 -8.20 23.59 5.09
N TRP A 168 -7.80 22.80 6.09
CA TRP A 168 -8.39 21.48 6.35
C TRP A 168 -9.72 21.53 7.12
N ASP A 169 -9.99 22.60 7.89
CA ASP A 169 -11.21 22.77 8.66
C ASP A 169 -12.48 22.79 7.79
N THR A 170 -12.36 23.24 6.53
CA THR A 170 -13.47 23.25 5.56
C THR A 170 -13.99 21.86 5.17
N GLN A 171 -13.24 20.80 5.47
CA GLN A 171 -13.57 19.42 5.08
C GLN A 171 -14.22 18.63 6.21
N ILE A 172 -14.03 19.03 7.46
CA ILE A 172 -14.71 18.39 8.59
C ILE A 172 -16.12 18.98 8.77
N ASP A 173 -17.05 18.20 9.31
CA ASP A 173 -18.40 18.71 9.58
C ASP A 173 -18.43 19.70 10.76
N ASP A 174 -19.35 20.66 10.67
CA ASP A 174 -19.44 21.76 11.64
C ASP A 174 -19.56 21.24 13.08
N ALA A 175 -20.32 20.17 13.33
CA ALA A 175 -20.44 19.61 14.67
C ALA A 175 -19.08 19.16 15.24
N VAL A 176 -18.25 18.47 14.46
CA VAL A 176 -16.87 18.13 14.86
C VAL A 176 -16.01 19.38 15.02
N TYR A 177 -16.10 20.34 14.08
CA TYR A 177 -15.35 21.59 14.13
C TYR A 177 -15.61 22.38 15.42
N GLN A 178 -16.88 22.53 15.83
CA GLN A 178 -17.26 23.23 17.05
C GLN A 178 -16.67 22.56 18.30
N GLN A 179 -16.61 21.23 18.31
CA GLN A 179 -16.03 20.45 19.41
C GLN A 179 -14.50 20.63 19.50
N ILE A 180 -13.77 20.55 18.38
CA ILE A 180 -12.30 20.64 18.43
C ILE A 180 -11.80 22.06 18.72
N LYS A 181 -12.49 23.09 18.18
CA LYS A 181 -12.04 24.49 18.30
C LYS A 181 -12.24 25.06 19.70
N SER A 182 -13.19 24.53 20.48
CA SER A 182 -13.46 24.95 21.86
C SER A 182 -12.34 24.51 22.81
N VAL A 183 -11.75 23.34 22.55
CA VAL A 183 -10.66 22.78 23.36
C VAL A 183 -9.31 23.38 22.95
N ARG A 184 -9.11 23.61 21.65
CA ARG A 184 -7.78 23.97 21.15
C ARG A 184 -7.80 24.77 19.86
N LYS A 185 -6.88 25.73 19.76
CA LYS A 185 -6.54 26.41 18.50
C LYS A 185 -5.56 25.57 17.68
N TYR A 186 -5.86 25.44 16.39
CA TYR A 186 -5.03 24.80 15.38
C TYR A 186 -4.70 25.78 14.26
N ASP A 187 -3.58 25.57 13.57
CA ASP A 187 -3.33 26.21 12.28
C ASP A 187 -3.93 25.33 11.18
N TYR A 188 -5.00 25.81 10.55
CA TYR A 188 -5.75 25.03 9.56
C TYR A 188 -5.04 24.88 8.21
N THR A 189 -3.87 25.50 8.04
CA THR A 189 -3.02 25.37 6.83
C THR A 189 -1.96 24.27 6.95
N ARG A 190 -1.79 23.69 8.14
CA ARG A 190 -0.68 22.75 8.43
C ARG A 190 -1.15 21.32 8.53
N VAL A 191 -0.46 20.42 7.83
CA VAL A 191 -0.73 18.96 7.88
C VAL A 191 -0.47 18.41 9.28
N TRP A 192 0.57 18.89 9.95
CA TRP A 192 0.87 18.51 11.33
C TRP A 192 -0.27 18.82 12.31
N ASP A 193 -0.97 19.95 12.13
CA ASP A 193 -2.08 20.31 13.01
C ASP A 193 -3.31 19.40 12.82
N VAL A 194 -3.51 18.80 11.63
CA VAL A 194 -4.48 17.72 11.44
C VAL A 194 -4.09 16.48 12.24
N LEU A 195 -2.83 16.03 12.12
CA LEU A 195 -2.31 14.89 12.89
C LEU A 195 -2.46 15.13 14.39
N ARG A 196 -2.17 16.36 14.83
CA ARG A 196 -2.31 16.79 16.21
C ARG A 196 -3.77 16.81 16.67
N CYS A 197 -4.69 17.21 15.79
CA CYS A 197 -6.13 17.14 16.04
C CYS A 197 -6.58 15.68 16.25
N ILE A 198 -6.21 14.77 15.34
CA ILE A 198 -6.51 13.33 15.41
C ILE A 198 -6.00 12.74 16.73
N ARG A 199 -4.74 13.03 17.09
CA ARG A 199 -4.15 12.56 18.35
C ARG A 199 -4.89 13.09 19.58
N ASN A 200 -5.27 14.37 19.60
CA ASN A 200 -6.03 14.94 20.72
C ASN A 200 -7.43 14.32 20.83
N LEU A 201 -8.13 14.16 19.69
CA LEU A 201 -9.41 13.46 19.64
C LEU A 201 -9.28 12.04 20.17
N LYS A 202 -8.27 11.28 19.75
CA LYS A 202 -8.01 9.93 20.27
C LYS A 202 -7.76 9.92 21.78
N SER A 203 -7.03 10.91 22.30
CA SER A 203 -6.67 10.96 23.73
C SER A 203 -7.84 11.37 24.62
N HIS A 204 -8.71 12.25 24.10
CA HIS A 204 -9.77 12.90 24.86
C HIS A 204 -11.18 12.65 24.31
N TYR A 205 -11.39 11.59 23.51
CA TYR A 205 -12.68 11.36 22.80
C TYR A 205 -13.91 11.33 23.74
N ARG A 206 -13.71 10.95 25.00
CA ARG A 206 -14.77 10.91 26.03
C ARG A 206 -15.23 12.29 26.51
N GLU A 207 -14.42 13.32 26.28
CA GLU A 207 -14.72 14.70 26.66
C GLU A 207 -15.53 15.44 25.57
N TYR A 208 -15.61 14.88 24.36
CA TYR A 208 -16.31 15.48 23.23
C TYR A 208 -17.73 14.94 23.07
N MET A 209 -18.66 15.82 22.68
CA MET A 209 -20.04 15.46 22.40
C MET A 209 -20.18 14.99 20.93
N LEU A 210 -19.73 13.77 20.63
CA LEU A 210 -19.63 13.26 19.25
C LEU A 210 -20.88 12.51 18.76
N GLN A 211 -21.86 12.20 19.61
CA GLN A 211 -22.95 11.26 19.31
C GLN A 211 -23.74 11.57 18.02
N GLU A 212 -23.95 12.84 17.70
CA GLU A 212 -24.73 13.26 16.52
C GLU A 212 -23.86 13.65 15.31
N THR A 213 -22.54 13.53 15.42
CA THR A 213 -21.60 13.91 14.37
C THR A 213 -21.53 12.90 13.23
N LYS A 214 -21.02 13.31 12.06
CA LYS A 214 -20.71 12.36 10.98
C LYS A 214 -19.67 11.31 11.41
N LEU A 215 -18.79 11.64 12.35
CA LEU A 215 -17.77 10.72 12.87
C LEU A 215 -18.42 9.46 13.44
N MET A 216 -19.54 9.58 14.17
CA MET A 216 -20.24 8.41 14.71
C MET A 216 -21.07 7.66 13.67
N ARG A 217 -21.17 8.18 12.43
CA ARG A 217 -21.93 7.60 11.31
C ARG A 217 -21.01 7.17 10.16
N CYS A 218 -19.70 7.11 10.39
CA CYS A 218 -18.69 6.82 9.36
C CYS A 218 -18.57 5.33 8.99
N GLY A 219 -19.41 4.46 9.55
CA GLY A 219 -19.35 3.01 9.34
C GLY A 219 -18.47 2.26 10.34
N CYS A 220 -17.99 2.93 11.39
CA CYS A 220 -17.35 2.32 12.55
C CYS A 220 -17.99 2.86 13.83
N GLU A 221 -18.58 1.97 14.63
CA GLU A 221 -19.26 2.36 15.89
C GLU A 221 -18.30 2.38 17.09
N LYS A 222 -17.14 1.74 16.96
CA LYS A 222 -16.17 1.60 18.04
C LYS A 222 -15.28 2.83 18.12
N LEU A 223 -15.35 3.53 19.25
CA LEU A 223 -14.33 4.54 19.61
C LEU A 223 -13.14 3.87 20.31
N PRO A 224 -11.90 4.34 20.08
CA PRO A 224 -11.54 5.51 19.27
C PRO A 224 -11.40 5.23 17.76
N ASP A 225 -11.52 3.97 17.31
CA ASP A 225 -11.28 3.53 15.92
C ASP A 225 -12.08 4.33 14.87
N ALA A 226 -13.31 4.74 15.18
CA ALA A 226 -14.17 5.58 14.33
C ALA A 226 -13.53 6.94 13.97
N ILE A 227 -12.62 7.46 14.80
CA ILE A 227 -11.87 8.68 14.51
C ILE A 227 -11.01 8.48 13.27
N PHE A 228 -10.31 7.34 13.16
CA PHE A 228 -9.50 7.06 11.97
C PHE A 228 -10.36 7.00 10.72
N VAL A 229 -11.46 6.23 10.78
CA VAL A 229 -12.35 6.04 9.62
C VAL A 229 -12.95 7.37 9.15
N TYR A 230 -13.36 8.23 10.07
CA TYR A 230 -13.84 9.57 9.74
C TYR A 230 -12.77 10.42 9.03
N PHE A 231 -11.56 10.52 9.58
CA PHE A 231 -10.50 11.31 8.96
C PHE A 231 -9.98 10.69 7.65
N ASP A 232 -10.04 9.37 7.47
CA ASP A 232 -9.69 8.72 6.22
C ASP A 232 -10.73 9.01 5.11
N LEU A 233 -12.01 9.18 5.47
CA LEU A 233 -13.05 9.61 4.53
C LEU A 233 -12.89 11.08 4.12
N GLU A 234 -12.63 11.98 5.08
CA GLU A 234 -12.46 13.41 4.81
C GLU A 234 -11.09 13.73 4.17
N PHE A 235 -10.03 13.02 4.56
CA PHE A 235 -8.65 13.18 4.07
C PHE A 235 -8.04 11.87 3.54
N PRO A 236 -8.50 11.37 2.38
CA PRO A 236 -8.11 10.05 1.85
C PRO A 236 -6.62 9.90 1.49
N ASN A 237 -5.91 11.02 1.36
CA ASN A 237 -4.47 11.03 1.08
C ASN A 237 -3.63 11.22 2.35
N LEU A 238 -4.23 11.49 3.51
CA LEU A 238 -3.49 11.73 4.75
C LEU A 238 -2.72 10.48 5.18
N PHE A 239 -3.43 9.37 5.44
CA PHE A 239 -2.79 8.15 5.91
C PHE A 239 -1.77 7.58 4.89
N PRO A 240 -2.09 7.44 3.59
CA PRO A 240 -1.13 6.91 2.63
C PRO A 240 0.16 7.74 2.54
N VAL A 241 0.05 9.07 2.50
CA VAL A 241 1.23 9.94 2.43
C VAL A 241 2.05 9.86 3.70
N VAL A 242 1.41 9.90 4.88
CA VAL A 242 2.11 9.77 6.16
C VAL A 242 2.81 8.41 6.28
N TYR A 243 2.12 7.32 5.91
CA TYR A 243 2.68 5.97 5.96
C TYR A 243 3.95 5.84 5.11
N GLU A 244 3.91 6.30 3.85
CA GLU A 244 5.06 6.20 2.94
C GLU A 244 6.26 7.01 3.44
N LEU A 245 6.04 8.26 3.87
CA LEU A 245 7.12 9.11 4.38
C LEU A 245 7.77 8.53 5.64
N VAL A 246 6.97 7.97 6.54
CA VAL A 246 7.47 7.36 7.78
C VAL A 246 8.16 6.03 7.49
N LYS A 247 7.65 5.21 6.55
CA LYS A 247 8.31 3.99 6.09
C LYS A 247 9.69 4.31 5.51
N GLU A 248 9.80 5.38 4.74
CA GLU A 248 11.06 5.80 4.09
C GLU A 248 12.07 6.40 5.09
N HIS A 249 11.62 7.29 5.98
CA HIS A 249 12.54 8.07 6.80
C HIS A 249 12.70 7.57 8.23
N TRP A 250 11.70 6.88 8.78
CA TRP A 250 11.61 6.57 10.22
C TRP A 250 11.43 5.08 10.53
N SER A 251 11.45 4.19 9.54
CA SER A 251 11.27 2.75 9.78
C SER A 251 12.33 2.14 10.71
N ASP A 252 13.55 2.71 10.73
CA ASP A 252 14.63 2.29 11.62
C ASP A 252 14.56 2.88 13.03
N ILE A 253 13.72 3.91 13.25
CA ILE A 253 13.57 4.54 14.57
C ILE A 253 12.91 3.54 15.52
N PRO A 254 13.44 3.31 16.74
CA PRO A 254 12.93 2.31 17.67
C PRO A 254 11.41 2.38 17.94
N GLN A 255 10.86 3.59 18.04
CA GLN A 255 9.42 3.81 18.26
C GLN A 255 8.55 3.28 17.12
N PHE A 256 9.07 3.30 15.88
CA PHE A 256 8.32 2.92 14.68
C PHE A 256 8.55 1.48 14.23
N LYS A 257 9.53 0.76 14.79
CA LYS A 257 9.78 -0.65 14.47
C LYS A 257 8.57 -1.57 14.64
N LYS A 258 7.65 -1.25 15.55
CA LYS A 258 6.40 -2.01 15.73
C LYS A 258 5.45 -1.95 14.53
N TYR A 259 5.69 -1.03 13.61
CA TYR A 259 4.92 -0.84 12.38
C TYR A 259 5.59 -1.48 11.15
N PHE A 260 6.87 -1.92 11.21
CA PHE A 260 7.64 -2.36 10.03
C PHE A 260 8.42 -3.67 10.21
#